data_AF-A0A430QCS0-F1
#
_entry.id   AF-A0A430QCS0-F1
#
_cell.length_a   1.000
_cell.length_b   1.000
_cell.length_c   1.000
_cell.angle_alpha   90.00
_cell.angle_beta   90.00
_cell.angle_gamma   90.00
#
_symmetry.space_group_name_H-M   'P 1'
#
loop_
_entity.id
_entity.type
_entity.pdbx_description
1 polymer ?
#
loop_
_entity_poly.entity_id
_entity_poly.type
_entity_poly.pdbx_seq_one_letter_code
_entity_poly.pdbx_strand_id
1 'polypeptide(L)'
;MAEMENDLDQLEKAIQGLIPMGKLAQTRLERRTYRPGVELCRDSVQYGLTDEVRQIELTNEALLEKQRQARHALNALHKQLNRINDDITLKEESLQIENDCLNLRHQRMDRKQPEKDFNPNEMESHKSEVKLVNKPPTFIERHVAEKLLA
;
A
#
# COMPACT_ATOMS: atom_id res chain seq x y z
N MET A 1 -2.26 -12.14 4.75
CA MET A 1 -2.15 -10.72 5.16
C MET A 1 -3.16 -10.39 6.26
N ALA A 2 -4.45 -10.75 6.11
CA ALA A 2 -5.46 -10.61 7.18
C ALA A 2 -5.05 -11.21 8.54
N GLU A 3 -4.36 -12.35 8.55
CA GLU A 3 -3.83 -12.95 9.79
C GLU A 3 -2.77 -12.05 10.46
N MET A 4 -1.82 -11.50 9.68
CA MET A 4 -0.80 -10.57 10.20
C MET A 4 -1.40 -9.24 10.67
N GLU A 5 -2.49 -8.79 10.04
CA GLU A 5 -3.24 -7.60 10.49
C GLU A 5 -3.91 -7.86 11.84
N ASN A 6 -4.52 -9.04 12.01
CA ASN A 6 -5.06 -9.48 13.30
C ASN A 6 -3.97 -9.61 14.37
N ASP A 7 -2.80 -10.15 14.02
CA ASP A 7 -1.65 -10.22 14.93
C ASP A 7 -1.18 -8.83 15.36
N LEU A 8 -1.16 -7.85 14.45
CA LEU A 8 -0.84 -6.46 14.79
C LEU A 8 -1.87 -5.84 15.73
N ASP A 9 -3.16 -6.10 15.51
CA ASP A 9 -4.23 -5.64 16.39
C ASP A 9 -4.12 -6.26 17.79
N GLN A 10 -3.76 -7.55 17.86
CA GLN A 10 -3.52 -8.23 19.14
C GLN A 10 -2.30 -7.67 19.87
N LEU A 11 -1.20 -7.41 19.15
CA LEU A 11 -0.02 -6.76 19.71
C LEU A 11 -0.34 -5.35 20.24
N GLU A 12 -1.15 -4.58 19.51
CA GLU A 12 -1.58 -3.26 19.94
C GLU A 12 -2.44 -3.32 21.20
N LYS A 13 -3.41 -4.24 21.26
CA LYS A 13 -4.22 -4.48 22.47
C LYS A 13 -3.35 -4.90 23.65
N ALA A 14 -2.35 -5.75 23.44
CA ALA A 14 -1.43 -6.18 24.49
C ALA A 14 -0.63 -5.00 25.06
N ILE A 15 -0.09 -4.12 24.19
CA ILE A 15 0.61 -2.90 24.59
C ILE A 15 -0.34 -1.97 25.36
N GLN A 16 -1.56 -1.75 24.86
CA GLN A 16 -2.55 -0.93 25.55
C GLN A 16 -2.92 -1.50 26.93
N GLY A 17 -2.98 -2.82 27.07
CA GLY A 17 -3.22 -3.51 28.34
C GLY A 17 -2.09 -3.34 29.36
N LEU A 18 -0.84 -3.17 28.92
CA LEU A 18 0.31 -2.91 29.81
C LEU A 18 0.29 -1.51 30.42
N ILE A 19 -0.30 -0.52 29.75
CA ILE A 19 -0.34 0.87 30.22
C ILE A 19 -0.94 1.01 31.63
N PRO A 20 -2.17 0.51 31.91
CA PRO A 20 -2.74 0.64 33.25
C PRO A 20 -1.95 -0.14 34.31
N MET A 21 -1.38 -1.30 33.96
CA MET A 21 -0.55 -2.09 34.87
C MET A 21 0.74 -1.34 35.24
N GLY A 22 1.44 -0.78 34.25
CA GLY A 22 2.64 0.02 34.47
C GLY A 22 2.36 1.28 35.30
N LYS A 23 1.28 2.00 35.00
CA LYS A 23 0.86 3.17 35.80
C LYS A 23 0.61 2.79 37.26
N LEU A 24 -0.09 1.68 37.51
CA LEU A 24 -0.38 1.23 38.85
C LEU A 24 0.90 0.89 39.64
N ALA A 25 1.83 0.13 39.03
CA ALA A 25 3.10 -0.23 39.64
C ALA A 25 3.96 1.01 39.93
N GLN A 26 4.08 1.94 38.96
CA GLN A 26 4.81 3.19 39.10
C GLN A 26 4.23 4.08 40.21
N THR A 27 2.92 4.33 40.22
CA THR A 27 2.29 5.14 41.28
C THR A 27 2.42 4.51 42.67
N ARG A 28 2.39 3.17 42.77
CA ARG A 28 2.63 2.48 44.05
C ARG A 28 4.07 2.64 44.53
N LEU A 29 5.04 2.49 43.61
CA LEU A 29 6.46 2.69 43.90
C LEU A 29 6.75 4.14 44.29
N GLU A 30 6.16 5.10 43.59
CA GLU A 30 6.24 6.53 43.89
C GLU A 30 5.74 6.85 45.30
N ARG A 31 4.53 6.39 45.66
CA ARG A 31 3.97 6.59 47.01
C ARG A 31 4.84 6.04 48.13
N ARG A 32 5.53 4.92 47.88
CA ARG A 32 6.46 4.31 48.85
C ARG A 32 7.77 5.09 48.96
N THR A 33 8.22 5.67 47.85
CA THR A 33 9.46 6.44 47.76
C THR A 33 9.35 7.80 48.47
N TYR A 34 8.16 8.45 48.41
CA TYR A 34 7.93 9.78 48.97
C TYR A 34 7.15 9.79 50.28
N ARG A 35 7.21 8.71 51.07
CA ARG A 35 6.51 8.65 52.34
C ARG A 35 7.14 9.62 53.36
N PRO A 36 6.36 10.47 54.04
CA PRO A 36 6.90 11.35 55.08
C PRO A 36 7.30 10.56 56.34
N GLY A 37 8.40 10.97 56.99
CA GLY A 37 8.89 10.38 58.24
C GLY A 37 10.17 9.54 58.09
N VAL A 38 10.52 8.76 59.13
CA VAL A 38 11.69 7.86 59.16
C VAL A 38 11.22 6.42 58.94
N GLU A 39 10.55 6.15 57.83
CA GLU A 39 10.20 4.77 57.45
C GLU A 39 11.23 4.22 56.45
N LEU A 40 11.97 3.18 56.86
CA LEU A 40 12.88 2.47 55.98
C LEU A 40 12.10 1.44 55.14
N CYS A 41 11.70 1.81 53.93
CA CYS A 41 10.97 0.94 53.00
C CYS A 41 11.87 -0.03 52.21
N ARG A 42 13.02 -0.45 52.74
CA ARG A 42 13.88 -1.48 52.11
C ARG A 42 13.36 -2.88 52.42
N ASP A 43 12.14 -3.15 52.00
CA ASP A 43 11.43 -4.40 52.23
C ASP A 43 11.23 -5.19 50.93
N SER A 44 10.76 -6.43 51.06
CA SER A 44 10.50 -7.32 49.92
C SER A 44 9.56 -6.70 48.89
N VAL A 45 8.56 -5.94 49.33
CA VAL A 45 7.59 -5.30 48.45
C VAL A 45 8.23 -4.18 47.61
N GLN A 46 9.23 -3.46 48.15
CA GLN A 46 9.91 -2.37 47.41
C GLN A 46 10.75 -2.94 46.27
N TYR A 47 11.47 -4.02 46.55
CA TYR A 47 12.21 -4.75 45.53
C TYR A 47 11.26 -5.33 44.48
N GLY A 48 10.17 -5.97 44.92
CA GLY A 48 9.16 -6.52 44.02
C GLY A 48 8.53 -5.48 43.08
N LEU A 49 8.18 -4.30 43.59
CA LEU A 49 7.63 -3.21 42.75
C LEU A 49 8.67 -2.66 41.77
N THR A 50 9.93 -2.56 42.18
CA THR A 50 11.01 -2.08 41.31
C THR A 50 11.27 -3.08 40.17
N ASP A 51 11.26 -4.37 40.49
CA ASP A 51 11.39 -5.43 39.50
C ASP A 51 10.17 -5.50 38.58
N GLU A 52 8.96 -5.37 39.12
CA GLU A 52 7.71 -5.34 38.33
C GLU A 52 7.71 -4.18 37.31
N VAL A 53 8.06 -2.96 37.73
CA VAL A 53 8.17 -1.81 36.82
C VAL A 53 9.18 -2.09 35.71
N ARG A 54 10.36 -2.61 36.04
CA ARG A 54 11.39 -2.98 35.07
C ARG A 54 10.88 -4.04 34.09
N GLN A 55 10.20 -5.08 34.58
CA GLN A 55 9.68 -6.15 33.72
C GLN A 55 8.58 -5.63 32.79
N ILE A 56 7.70 -4.74 33.26
CA ILE A 56 6.68 -4.10 32.43
C ILE A 56 7.33 -3.26 31.32
N GLU A 57 8.40 -2.52 31.62
CA GLU A 57 9.14 -1.74 30.63
C GLU A 57 9.80 -2.64 29.57
N LEU A 58 10.51 -3.69 30.00
CA LEU A 58 11.15 -4.66 29.09
C LEU A 58 10.14 -5.37 28.20
N THR A 59 9.01 -5.79 28.76
CA THR A 59 7.94 -6.45 27.99
C THR A 59 7.30 -5.49 26.99
N ASN A 60 7.10 -4.23 27.36
CA ASN A 60 6.60 -3.21 26.45
C ASN A 60 7.55 -2.95 25.28
N GLU A 61 8.86 -2.81 25.55
CA GLU A 61 9.88 -2.66 24.50
C GLU A 61 9.91 -3.86 23.54
N ALA A 62 9.85 -5.08 24.09
CA ALA A 62 9.82 -6.30 23.29
C ALA A 62 8.56 -6.40 22.41
N LEU A 63 7.39 -6.00 22.91
CA LEU A 63 6.16 -5.99 22.14
C LEU A 63 6.19 -4.93 21.03
N LEU A 64 6.71 -3.73 21.33
CA LEU A 64 6.88 -2.67 20.33
C LEU A 64 7.85 -3.10 19.22
N GLU A 65 8.94 -3.79 19.55
CA GLU A 65 9.86 -4.33 18.56
C GLU A 65 9.19 -5.40 17.68
N LYS A 66 8.45 -6.35 18.28
CA LYS A 66 7.67 -7.32 17.50
C LYS A 66 6.65 -6.65 16.59
N GLN A 67 5.97 -5.61 17.07
CA GLN A 67 5.01 -4.85 16.26
C GLN A 67 5.69 -4.17 15.07
N ARG A 68 6.88 -3.56 15.27
CA ARG A 68 7.66 -2.99 14.17
C ARG A 68 8.04 -4.05 13.13
N GLN A 69 8.55 -5.18 13.57
CA GLN A 69 8.95 -6.28 12.68
C GLN A 69 7.76 -6.81 11.86
N ALA A 70 6.62 -7.04 12.50
CA ALA A 70 5.40 -7.47 11.82
C ALA A 70 4.91 -6.42 10.79
N ARG A 71 4.91 -5.13 11.14
CA ARG A 71 4.57 -4.04 10.20
C ARG A 71 5.53 -3.98 9.02
N HIS A 72 6.84 -4.15 9.25
CA HIS A 72 7.83 -4.16 8.18
C HIS A 72 7.62 -5.34 7.22
N ALA A 73 7.38 -6.54 7.74
CA ALA A 73 7.10 -7.73 6.94
C ALA A 73 5.81 -7.58 6.11
N LEU A 74 4.74 -7.07 6.72
CA LEU A 74 3.47 -6.82 6.03
C LEU A 74 3.62 -5.78 4.91
N ASN A 75 4.36 -4.69 5.16
CA ASN A 75 4.65 -3.70 4.12
C ASN A 75 5.47 -4.28 2.96
N ALA A 76 6.42 -5.18 3.25
CA ALA A 76 7.18 -5.86 2.21
C ALA A 76 6.28 -6.76 1.35
N LEU A 77 5.35 -7.50 1.96
CA LEU A 77 4.38 -8.32 1.25
C LEU A 77 3.45 -7.48 0.37
N HIS A 78 2.95 -6.35 0.87
CA HIS A 78 2.14 -5.43 0.05
C HIS A 78 2.89 -4.90 -1.16
N LYS A 79 4.17 -4.54 -1.01
CA LYS A 79 5.00 -4.10 -2.14
C LYS A 79 5.18 -5.22 -3.17
N GLN A 80 5.39 -6.46 -2.72
CA GLN A 80 5.50 -7.61 -3.61
C GLN A 80 4.18 -7.90 -4.33
N LEU A 81 3.06 -7.83 -3.62
CA LEU A 81 1.73 -8.00 -4.22
C LEU A 81 1.48 -6.95 -5.31
N ASN A 82 1.74 -5.68 -5.02
CA ASN A 82 1.54 -4.60 -5.99
C ASN A 82 2.41 -4.81 -7.23
N ARG A 83 3.69 -5.16 -7.04
CA ARG A 83 4.58 -5.48 -8.17
C ARG A 83 4.04 -6.63 -9.03
N ILE A 84 3.55 -7.70 -8.41
CA ILE A 84 2.98 -8.84 -9.15
C ILE A 84 1.73 -8.42 -9.89
N ASN A 85 0.87 -7.61 -9.28
CA ASN A 85 -0.34 -7.09 -9.94
C ASN A 85 0.03 -6.21 -11.14
N ASP A 86 1.00 -5.32 -11.00
CA ASP A 86 1.50 -4.49 -12.12
C ASP A 86 2.09 -5.36 -13.24
N ASP A 87 2.84 -6.42 -12.90
CA ASP A 87 3.36 -7.37 -13.89
C ASP A 87 2.24 -8.14 -14.60
N ILE A 88 1.14 -8.45 -13.90
CA ILE A 88 -0.04 -9.11 -14.47
C ILE A 88 -0.74 -8.17 -15.44
N THR A 89 -1.02 -6.92 -15.04
CA THR A 89 -1.72 -5.96 -15.91
C THR A 89 -0.94 -5.69 -17.19
N LEU A 90 0.38 -5.50 -17.10
CA LEU A 90 1.24 -5.32 -18.28
C LEU A 90 1.21 -6.53 -19.23
N LYS A 91 1.18 -7.74 -18.67
CA LYS A 91 1.07 -8.97 -19.49
C LYS A 91 -0.31 -9.11 -20.12
N GLU A 92 -1.37 -8.75 -19.40
CA GLU A 92 -2.73 -8.75 -19.93
C GLU A 92 -2.88 -7.76 -21.09
N GLU A 93 -2.35 -6.53 -20.95
CA GLU A 93 -2.30 -5.54 -22.03
C GLU A 93 -1.51 -6.05 -23.24
N SER A 94 -0.33 -6.64 -23.01
CA SER A 94 0.49 -7.22 -24.09
C SER A 94 -0.25 -8.34 -24.83
N LEU A 95 -0.93 -9.23 -24.09
CA LEU A 95 -1.69 -10.34 -24.64
C LEU A 95 -2.94 -9.86 -25.41
N GLN A 96 -3.58 -8.78 -24.96
CA GLN A 96 -4.67 -8.14 -25.72
C GLN A 96 -4.18 -7.64 -27.08
N ILE A 97 -3.03 -6.96 -27.12
CA ILE A 97 -2.43 -6.49 -28.38
C ILE A 97 -2.10 -7.66 -29.32
N GLU A 98 -1.56 -8.77 -28.79
CA GLU A 98 -1.28 -9.97 -29.58
C GLU A 98 -2.56 -10.58 -30.17
N ASN A 99 -3.62 -10.67 -29.37
CA ASN A 99 -4.93 -11.15 -29.82
C ASN A 99 -5.51 -10.26 -30.92
N ASP A 100 -5.45 -8.94 -30.76
CA ASP A 100 -5.91 -7.99 -31.78
C ASP A 100 -5.13 -8.15 -33.08
N CYS A 101 -3.82 -8.36 -32.99
CA CYS A 101 -2.96 -8.61 -34.14
C CYS A 101 -3.28 -9.96 -34.82
N LEU A 102 -3.60 -11.00 -34.06
CA LEU A 102 -4.07 -12.28 -34.61
C LEU A 102 -5.44 -12.12 -35.29
N ASN A 103 -6.38 -11.42 -34.65
CA ASN A 103 -7.70 -11.15 -35.21
C ASN A 103 -7.61 -10.36 -36.52
N LEU A 104 -6.80 -9.30 -36.56
CA LEU A 104 -6.56 -8.51 -37.77
C LEU A 104 -5.96 -9.38 -38.89
N ARG A 105 -5.04 -10.29 -38.56
CA ARG A 105 -4.46 -11.23 -39.54
C ARG A 105 -5.51 -12.20 -40.08
N HIS A 106 -6.31 -12.84 -39.23
CA HIS A 106 -7.40 -13.71 -39.67
C HIS A 106 -8.38 -12.96 -40.59
N GLN A 107 -8.83 -11.77 -40.19
CA GLN A 107 -9.71 -10.93 -41.02
C GLN A 107 -9.11 -10.60 -42.40
N ARG A 108 -7.78 -10.47 -42.51
CA ARG A 108 -7.13 -10.21 -43.81
C ARG A 108 -7.04 -11.47 -44.67
N MET A 109 -6.90 -12.65 -44.07
CA MET A 109 -6.84 -13.93 -44.79
C MET A 109 -8.23 -14.37 -45.29
N ASP A 110 -9.29 -14.04 -44.55
CA ASP A 110 -10.67 -14.37 -44.92
C ASP A 110 -11.29 -13.39 -45.95
N ARG A 111 -10.56 -12.34 -46.35
CA ARG A 111 -10.99 -11.44 -47.43
C ARG A 111 -10.93 -12.18 -48.77
N LYS A 112 -12.09 -12.47 -49.36
CA LYS A 112 -12.18 -12.85 -50.78
C LYS A 112 -11.50 -11.76 -51.62
N GLN A 113 -10.63 -12.15 -52.55
CA GLN A 113 -10.09 -11.23 -53.54
C GLN A 113 -11.25 -10.57 -54.31
N PRO A 114 -11.13 -9.28 -54.67
CA PRO A 114 -12.14 -8.65 -55.51
C PRO A 114 -12.26 -9.44 -56.82
N GLU A 115 -13.48 -9.84 -57.19
CA GLU A 115 -13.75 -10.64 -58.40
C GLU A 115 -13.54 -9.86 -59.70
N LYS A 116 -13.30 -8.54 -59.62
CA LYS A 116 -13.04 -7.66 -60.76
C LYS A 116 -11.68 -6.98 -60.62
N ASP A 117 -10.95 -6.94 -61.73
CA ASP A 117 -9.68 -6.23 -61.84
C ASP A 117 -9.87 -4.71 -61.64
N PHE A 118 -8.84 -4.08 -61.07
CA PHE A 118 -8.81 -2.65 -60.74
C PHE A 118 -8.98 -1.77 -61.99
N ASN A 119 -10.03 -0.93 -62.03
CA ASN A 119 -10.27 0.02 -63.11
C ASN A 119 -9.80 1.44 -62.70
N PRO A 120 -8.71 1.99 -63.28
CA PRO A 120 -8.13 3.26 -62.84
C PRO A 120 -9.05 4.50 -62.97
N ASN A 121 -10.12 4.39 -63.76
CA ASN A 121 -11.04 5.50 -64.05
C ASN A 121 -12.23 5.62 -63.06
N GLU A 122 -12.37 4.69 -62.12
CA GLU A 122 -13.46 4.70 -61.10
C GLU A 122 -12.96 5.12 -59.70
N MET A 123 -11.74 5.64 -59.58
CA MET A 123 -11.23 6.16 -58.31
C MET A 123 -11.99 7.43 -57.90
N GLU A 124 -13.04 7.28 -57.09
CA GLU A 124 -13.44 8.39 -56.23
C GLU A 124 -12.30 8.64 -55.25
N SER A 125 -11.82 9.89 -55.23
CA SER A 125 -10.86 10.33 -54.23
C SER A 125 -11.46 10.02 -52.86
N HIS A 126 -10.74 9.23 -52.05
CA HIS A 126 -11.09 9.07 -50.64
C HIS A 126 -11.21 10.48 -50.04
N LYS A 127 -12.44 10.93 -49.79
CA LYS A 127 -12.68 12.06 -48.90
C LYS A 127 -12.31 11.58 -47.51
N SER A 128 -11.02 11.66 -47.21
CA SER A 128 -10.56 11.54 -45.85
C SER A 128 -11.25 12.64 -45.07
N GLU A 129 -12.25 12.29 -44.26
CA GLU A 129 -12.65 13.11 -43.12
C GLU A 129 -11.49 13.14 -42.13
N VAL A 130 -10.37 13.74 -42.53
CA VAL A 130 -9.37 14.18 -41.58
C VAL A 130 -10.05 15.32 -40.86
N LYS A 131 -10.66 15.04 -39.72
CA LYS A 131 -10.78 16.05 -38.68
C LYS A 131 -9.33 16.45 -38.38
N LEU A 132 -8.83 17.47 -39.07
CA LEU A 132 -7.58 18.11 -38.72
C LEU A 132 -7.77 18.56 -37.27
N VAL A 133 -7.17 17.83 -36.34
CA VAL A 133 -7.04 18.29 -34.98
C VAL A 133 -6.03 19.44 -35.07
N ASN A 134 -6.53 20.66 -35.28
CA ASN A 134 -5.76 21.90 -35.44
C ASN A 134 -5.04 22.31 -34.13
N LYS A 135 -4.98 21.44 -33.14
CA LYS A 135 -4.38 21.70 -31.84
C LYS A 135 -3.13 20.82 -31.74
N PRO A 136 -1.95 21.40 -31.42
CA PRO A 136 -0.76 20.60 -31.20
C PRO A 136 -1.02 19.59 -30.06
N PRO A 137 -0.37 18.41 -30.06
CA PRO A 137 -0.56 17.37 -29.04
C PRO A 137 -0.35 17.86 -27.60
N THR A 138 0.35 18.98 -27.42
CA THR A 138 0.67 19.64 -26.15
C THR A 138 -0.35 20.69 -25.72
N PHE A 139 -1.45 20.90 -26.46
CA PHE A 139 -2.43 21.92 -26.14
C PHE A 139 -3.21 21.58 -24.85
N ILE A 140 -3.02 22.40 -23.82
CA ILE A 140 -3.78 22.35 -22.57
C ILE A 140 -4.73 23.55 -22.52
N GLU A 141 -6.00 23.32 -22.18
CA GLU A 141 -6.98 24.39 -22.05
C GLU A 141 -6.65 25.29 -20.85
N ARG A 142 -6.85 26.61 -21.00
CA ARG A 142 -6.44 27.64 -20.03
C ARG A 142 -6.88 27.34 -18.59
N HIS A 143 -8.11 26.86 -18.43
CA HIS A 143 -8.69 26.51 -17.13
C HIS A 143 -8.00 25.31 -16.46
N VAL A 144 -7.39 24.43 -17.24
CA VAL A 144 -6.59 23.30 -16.76
C VAL A 144 -5.19 23.77 -16.39
N ALA A 145 -4.59 24.65 -17.20
CA ALA A 145 -3.28 25.23 -16.89
C ALA A 145 -3.30 26.05 -15.60
N GLU A 146 -4.35 26.83 -15.35
CA GLU A 146 -4.53 27.60 -14.10
C GLU A 146 -4.62 26.70 -12.86
N LYS A 147 -5.20 25.51 -12.99
CA LYS A 147 -5.26 24.51 -11.91
C LYS A 147 -3.93 23.78 -11.67
N LEU A 148 -3.06 23.70 -12.67
CA LEU A 148 -1.75 23.04 -12.56
C LEU A 148 -0.67 23.96 -11.97
N LEU A 149 -0.91 25.27 -11.94
CA LEU A 149 -0.01 26.30 -11.42
C LEU A 149 -0.32 26.73 -9.98
N ALA A 150 -1.40 26.23 -9.39
CA ALA A 150 -1.82 26.47 -8.00
C ALA A 150 -1.49 25.26 -7.12
#